data_AF-A0A645IK76-F1
#
_entry.id   AF-A0A645IK76-F1
#
_cell.length_a   1.000
_cell.length_b   1.000
_cell.length_c   1.000
_cell.angle_alpha   90.00
_cell.angle_beta   90.00
_cell.angle_gamma   90.00
#
_symmetry.space_group_name_H-M   'P 1'
#
loop_
_entity.id
_entity.type
_entity.pdbx_description
1 polymer ?
#
loop_
_entity_poly.entity_id
_entity_poly.type
_entity_poly.pdbx_seq_one_letter_code
_entity_poly.pdbx_strand_id
1 'polypeptide(L)'
;MRVGAGMLAMAAAAMLLGGCCSAEYALDPAPEGTTVAEGYRAVAVGTATNSGYYLFNLWPIVSGHSGRPNAHDYRFFRNNITPARNAEMLQEGMNKVYRAEKLEQVESRVQCWGYFSLWLVWRRTISTTAIGVRQNRIKKAPDAAQ
;
A
#
# COMPACT_ATOMS: atom_id res chain seq x y z
N MET A 1 -6.01 -0.08 37.96
CA MET A 1 -6.48 1.11 37.20
C MET A 1 -7.75 0.72 36.44
N ARG A 2 -8.91 1.30 36.80
CA ARG A 2 -10.17 1.06 36.08
C ARG A 2 -10.20 2.00 34.88
N VAL A 3 -10.03 1.45 33.67
CA VAL A 3 -10.27 2.21 32.43
C VAL A 3 -11.77 2.46 32.36
N GLY A 4 -12.20 3.70 32.59
CA GLY A 4 -13.61 4.07 32.59
C GLY A 4 -14.23 3.89 31.21
N ALA A 5 -15.48 3.44 31.15
CA ALA A 5 -16.23 3.23 29.91
C ALA A 5 -16.21 4.45 28.95
N GLY A 6 -16.12 5.67 29.50
CA GLY A 6 -15.98 6.89 28.71
C GLY A 6 -14.67 7.01 27.92
N MET A 7 -13.57 6.43 28.43
CA MET A 7 -12.27 6.45 27.73
C MET A 7 -12.26 5.45 26.55
N LEU A 8 -12.97 4.33 26.72
CA LEU A 8 -13.20 3.33 25.68
C LEU A 8 -14.13 3.88 24.57
N ALA A 9 -15.18 4.62 24.95
CA ALA A 9 -16.09 5.26 24.01
C ALA A 9 -15.41 6.38 23.20
N MET A 10 -14.53 7.18 23.83
CA MET A 10 -13.73 8.19 23.12
C MET A 10 -12.71 7.58 22.16
N ALA A 11 -12.05 6.48 22.54
CA ALA A 11 -11.16 5.76 21.64
C ALA A 11 -11.89 5.18 20.42
N ALA A 12 -13.10 4.64 20.63
CA ALA A 12 -13.96 4.15 19.54
C ALA A 12 -14.46 5.29 18.63
N ALA A 13 -14.85 6.44 19.20
CA ALA A 13 -15.26 7.61 18.44
C ALA A 13 -14.11 8.23 17.63
N ALA A 14 -12.88 8.24 18.17
CA ALA A 14 -11.69 8.69 17.45
C ALA A 14 -11.33 7.75 16.28
N MET A 15 -11.55 6.43 16.43
CA MET A 15 -11.41 5.47 15.33
C MET A 15 -12.47 5.69 14.23
N LEU A 16 -13.66 6.14 14.59
CA LEU A 16 -14.73 6.45 13.63
C LEU A 16 -14.51 7.79 12.91
N LEU A 17 -14.00 8.82 13.60
CA LEU A 17 -13.73 10.15 13.03
C LEU A 17 -12.42 10.22 12.22
N GLY A 18 -11.47 9.32 12.47
CA GLY A 18 -10.15 9.31 11.83
C GLY A 18 -10.07 8.58 10.49
N GLY A 19 -11.18 8.06 9.97
CA GLY A 19 -11.27 7.27 8.73
C GLY A 19 -11.18 5.76 8.96
N CYS A 20 -11.90 4.98 8.16
CA CYS A 20 -11.81 3.52 8.22
C CYS A 20 -10.41 3.04 7.83
N CYS A 21 -9.98 1.91 8.40
CA CYS A 21 -8.85 1.16 7.85
C CYS A 21 -9.22 0.74 6.42
N SER A 22 -8.25 0.69 5.53
CA SER A 22 -8.47 0.25 4.15
C SER A 22 -7.20 -0.36 3.59
N ALA A 23 -7.35 -1.36 2.73
CA ALA A 23 -6.29 -1.89 1.88
C ALA A 23 -6.84 -1.90 0.46
N GLU A 24 -6.31 -1.03 -0.37
CA GLU A 24 -6.82 -0.76 -1.71
C GLU A 24 -5.66 -0.73 -2.69
N TYR A 25 -5.93 -1.15 -3.93
CA TYR A 25 -5.03 -0.91 -5.04
C TYR A 25 -5.83 -0.51 -6.28
N ALA A 26 -5.20 0.32 -7.11
CA ALA A 26 -5.67 0.69 -8.44
C ALA A 26 -4.57 0.36 -9.45
N LEU A 27 -4.97 -0.12 -10.62
CA LEU A 27 -4.07 -0.44 -11.72
C LEU A 27 -4.56 0.27 -12.97
N ASP A 28 -3.64 0.94 -13.64
CA ASP A 28 -3.87 1.60 -14.91
C ASP A 28 -2.95 0.97 -15.97
N PRO A 29 -3.38 0.86 -17.24
CA PRO A 29 -2.50 0.42 -18.30
C PRO A 29 -1.34 1.40 -18.48
N ALA A 30 -0.13 0.89 -18.68
CA ALA A 30 1.00 1.76 -19.01
C ALA A 30 0.79 2.38 -20.41
N PRO A 31 1.17 3.66 -20.63
CA PRO A 31 1.11 4.27 -21.96
C PRO A 31 1.91 3.46 -22.98
N GLU A 32 1.41 3.35 -24.20
CA GLU A 32 2.06 2.55 -25.25
C GLU A 32 3.50 3.05 -25.52
N GLY A 33 4.43 2.11 -25.68
CA GLY A 33 5.84 2.43 -25.92
C GLY A 33 6.64 2.81 -24.66
N THR A 34 6.03 2.83 -23.47
CA THR A 34 6.77 3.11 -22.23
C THR A 34 7.76 1.98 -21.91
N THR A 35 9.04 2.30 -21.93
CA THR A 35 10.13 1.44 -21.46
C THR A 35 10.67 1.95 -20.13
N VAL A 36 10.87 1.05 -19.19
CA VAL A 36 11.47 1.37 -17.88
C VAL A 36 13.00 1.29 -17.98
N ALA A 37 13.73 1.87 -17.02
CA ALA A 37 15.17 2.10 -17.07
C ALA A 37 16.04 0.87 -17.46
N GLU A 38 15.60 -0.36 -17.17
CA GLU A 38 16.32 -1.59 -17.51
C GLU A 38 16.03 -2.15 -18.93
N GLY A 39 15.20 -1.46 -19.72
CA GLY A 39 14.80 -1.85 -21.08
C GLY A 39 13.61 -2.83 -21.12
N TYR A 40 12.88 -2.99 -20.03
CA TYR A 40 11.65 -3.78 -20.00
C TYR A 40 10.46 -2.97 -20.50
N ARG A 41 9.52 -3.65 -21.15
CA ARG A 41 8.24 -3.08 -21.55
C ARG A 41 7.35 -2.91 -20.32
N ALA A 42 6.95 -1.68 -20.02
CA ALA A 42 5.92 -1.41 -19.02
C ALA A 42 4.57 -1.91 -19.54
N VAL A 43 3.81 -2.56 -18.67
CA VAL A 43 2.46 -3.07 -18.98
C VAL A 43 1.37 -2.44 -18.13
N ALA A 44 1.71 -2.03 -16.90
CA ALA A 44 0.77 -1.39 -15.99
C ALA A 44 1.50 -0.44 -15.05
N VAL A 45 0.80 0.58 -14.59
CA VAL A 45 1.18 1.41 -13.44
C VAL A 45 0.18 1.09 -12.33
N GLY A 46 0.65 0.96 -11.11
CA GLY A 46 -0.22 0.61 -10.00
C GLY A 46 0.08 1.44 -8.77
N THR A 47 -0.99 1.74 -8.05
CA THR A 47 -0.94 2.44 -6.79
C THR A 47 -1.64 1.59 -5.75
N ALA A 48 -1.02 1.43 -4.58
CA ALA A 48 -1.54 0.67 -3.46
C ALA A 48 -1.54 1.55 -2.23
N THR A 49 -2.65 1.59 -1.52
CA THR A 49 -2.75 2.29 -0.24
C THR A 49 -3.25 1.34 0.82
N ASN A 50 -2.53 1.28 1.94
CA ASN A 50 -2.96 0.52 3.12
C ASN A 50 -2.88 1.40 4.35
N SER A 51 -3.95 1.42 5.14
CA SER A 51 -4.04 2.19 6.37
C SER A 51 -4.42 1.31 7.56
N GLY A 52 -3.92 1.69 8.73
CA GLY A 52 -4.21 1.01 9.99
C GLY A 52 -3.93 1.88 11.20
N TYR A 53 -4.53 1.49 12.31
CA TYR A 53 -4.33 2.09 13.62
C TYR A 53 -3.35 1.27 14.45
N TYR A 54 -2.47 1.98 15.17
CA TYR A 54 -1.41 1.42 15.98
C TYR A 54 -1.41 2.05 17.38
N LEU A 55 -1.26 1.22 18.41
CA LEU A 55 -0.92 1.66 19.75
C LEU A 55 0.56 2.06 19.79
N PHE A 56 0.84 3.28 20.25
CA PHE A 56 2.20 3.84 20.36
C PHE A 56 3.03 3.74 19.06
N ASN A 57 2.37 3.75 17.89
CA ASN A 57 2.99 3.51 16.58
C ASN A 57 3.72 2.14 16.44
N LEU A 58 3.52 1.21 17.38
CA LEU A 58 4.24 -0.05 17.44
C LEU A 58 3.31 -1.27 17.34
N TRP A 59 2.21 -1.28 18.07
CA TRP A 59 1.33 -2.44 18.17
C TRP A 59 0.11 -2.22 17.25
N PRO A 60 -0.08 -3.02 16.18
CA PRO A 60 -1.24 -2.85 15.32
C PRO A 60 -2.51 -3.10 16.14
N ILE A 61 -3.45 -2.17 16.10
CA ILE A 61 -4.79 -2.35 16.70
C ILE A 61 -5.69 -3.00 15.66
N VAL A 62 -5.77 -2.37 14.50
CA VAL A 62 -6.58 -2.79 13.36
C VAL A 62 -5.94 -2.26 12.09
N SER A 63 -5.92 -3.07 11.03
CA SER A 63 -5.32 -2.68 9.75
C SER A 63 -6.03 -3.37 8.59
N GLY A 64 -5.91 -2.76 7.41
CA GLY A 64 -6.37 -3.35 6.16
C GLY A 64 -5.61 -4.62 5.80
N HIS A 65 -6.30 -5.60 5.21
CA HIS A 65 -5.69 -6.86 4.81
C HIS A 65 -5.07 -6.78 3.39
N SER A 66 -3.74 -6.64 3.31
CA SER A 66 -3.00 -6.62 2.03
C SER A 66 -3.19 -7.86 1.14
N GLY A 67 -3.55 -9.01 1.70
CA GLY A 67 -3.80 -10.23 0.94
C GLY A 67 -5.24 -10.35 0.40
N ARG A 68 -6.14 -9.46 0.84
CA ARG A 68 -7.50 -9.33 0.32
C ARG A 68 -7.86 -7.84 0.19
N PRO A 69 -7.15 -7.11 -0.68
CA PRO A 69 -7.48 -5.72 -0.96
C PRO A 69 -8.91 -5.59 -1.50
N ASN A 70 -9.54 -4.45 -1.25
CA ASN A 70 -10.90 -4.12 -1.68
C ASN A 70 -12.01 -5.03 -1.10
N ALA A 71 -11.68 -5.97 -0.21
CA ALA A 71 -12.67 -6.89 0.40
C ALA A 71 -13.27 -6.35 1.71
N HIS A 72 -12.86 -5.16 2.15
CA HIS A 72 -13.22 -4.58 3.46
C HIS A 72 -12.94 -5.54 4.64
N ASP A 73 -11.90 -6.38 4.52
CA ASP A 73 -11.48 -7.33 5.56
C ASP A 73 -10.45 -6.68 6.48
N TYR A 74 -10.75 -6.63 7.78
CA TYR A 74 -9.94 -5.97 8.81
C TYR A 74 -9.56 -6.97 9.89
N ARG A 75 -8.27 -6.99 10.24
CA ARG A 75 -7.78 -7.88 11.32
C ARG A 75 -7.25 -7.08 12.49
N PHE A 76 -7.82 -7.35 13.66
CA PHE A 76 -7.35 -6.79 14.91
C PHE A 76 -6.06 -7.47 15.38
N PHE A 77 -5.06 -6.69 15.81
CA PHE A 77 -3.79 -7.14 16.43
C PHE A 77 -2.95 -8.18 15.67
N ARG A 78 -3.28 -8.50 14.42
CA ARG A 78 -2.58 -9.55 13.64
C ARG A 78 -1.74 -9.01 12.51
N ASN A 79 -2.21 -7.96 11.84
CA ASN A 79 -1.60 -7.51 10.59
C ASN A 79 -0.82 -6.22 10.82
N ASN A 80 0.48 -6.26 10.52
CA ASN A 80 1.28 -5.07 10.36
C ASN A 80 1.22 -4.62 8.89
N ILE A 81 1.12 -3.32 8.67
CA ILE A 81 1.18 -2.71 7.34
C ILE A 81 2.64 -2.36 7.06
N THR A 82 3.16 -2.84 5.93
CA THR A 82 4.56 -2.63 5.55
C THR A 82 4.63 -2.30 4.06
N PRO A 83 5.65 -1.55 3.63
CA PRO A 83 5.88 -1.28 2.21
C PRO A 83 6.01 -2.58 1.39
N ALA A 84 6.68 -3.59 1.94
CA ALA A 84 6.83 -4.90 1.30
C ALA A 84 5.47 -5.56 1.02
N ARG A 85 4.55 -5.57 1.99
CA ARG A 85 3.20 -6.12 1.81
C ARG A 85 2.37 -5.33 0.80
N ASN A 86 2.57 -4.01 0.70
CA ASN A 86 1.92 -3.22 -0.35
C ASN A 86 2.50 -3.54 -1.74
N ALA A 87 3.81 -3.76 -1.84
CA ALA A 87 4.44 -4.19 -3.09
C ALA A 87 3.97 -5.60 -3.49
N GLU A 88 3.88 -6.55 -2.56
CA GLU A 88 3.31 -7.89 -2.80
C GLU A 88 1.87 -7.80 -3.31
N MET A 89 1.05 -6.95 -2.68
CA MET A 89 -0.33 -6.69 -3.09
C MET A 89 -0.42 -6.14 -4.52
N LEU A 90 0.46 -5.19 -4.89
CA LEU A 90 0.56 -4.68 -6.26
C LEU A 90 1.04 -5.75 -7.24
N GLN A 91 2.05 -6.53 -6.87
CA GLN A 91 2.60 -7.57 -7.72
C GLN A 91 1.53 -8.62 -8.05
N GLU A 92 0.77 -9.05 -7.04
CA GLU A 92 -0.30 -10.02 -7.22
C GLU A 92 -1.42 -9.46 -8.11
N GLY A 93 -1.83 -8.20 -7.89
CA GLY A 93 -2.83 -7.52 -8.73
C GLY A 93 -2.37 -7.36 -10.19
N MET A 94 -1.16 -6.85 -10.41
CA MET A 94 -0.60 -6.63 -11.75
C MET A 94 -0.34 -7.94 -12.50
N ASN A 95 0.09 -8.99 -11.81
CA ASN A 95 0.24 -10.30 -12.41
C ASN A 95 -1.13 -10.86 -12.85
N LYS A 96 -2.15 -10.78 -11.99
CA LYS A 96 -3.50 -11.25 -12.31
C LYS A 96 -4.14 -10.52 -13.50
N VAL A 97 -4.01 -9.20 -13.58
CA VAL A 97 -4.71 -8.39 -14.60
C VAL A 97 -3.90 -8.22 -15.88
N TYR A 98 -2.59 -7.91 -15.76
CA TYR A 98 -1.74 -7.52 -16.90
C TYR A 98 -0.64 -8.53 -17.22
N ARG A 99 -0.51 -9.61 -16.44
CA ARG A 99 0.60 -10.59 -16.51
C ARG A 99 1.96 -9.89 -16.38
N ALA A 100 2.06 -8.92 -15.47
CA ALA A 100 3.34 -8.36 -15.10
C ALA A 100 4.12 -9.39 -14.28
N GLU A 101 5.38 -9.60 -14.62
CA GLU A 101 6.25 -10.60 -13.98
C GLU A 101 7.11 -9.96 -12.89
N LYS A 102 7.44 -8.68 -13.05
CA LYS A 102 8.28 -7.91 -12.12
C LYS A 102 7.69 -6.52 -11.88
N LEU A 103 7.92 -5.99 -10.68
CA LEU A 103 7.71 -4.59 -10.35
C LEU A 103 9.02 -3.82 -10.50
N GLU A 104 8.95 -2.68 -11.17
CA GLU A 104 10.02 -1.70 -11.31
C GLU A 104 9.58 -0.37 -10.70
N GLN A 105 10.56 0.47 -10.32
CA GLN A 105 10.31 1.81 -9.75
C GLN A 105 9.32 1.79 -8.57
N VAL A 106 9.53 0.85 -7.63
CA VAL A 106 8.69 0.75 -6.44
C VAL A 106 9.04 1.88 -5.48
N GLU A 107 8.17 2.87 -5.40
CA GLU A 107 8.27 3.96 -4.44
C GLU A 107 7.22 3.77 -3.34
N SER A 108 7.60 3.98 -2.09
CA SER A 108 6.67 3.89 -0.95
C SER A 108 6.78 5.11 -0.06
N ARG A 109 5.64 5.73 0.21
CA ARG A 109 5.50 6.84 1.17
C ARG A 109 4.78 6.33 2.40
N VAL A 110 5.38 6.56 3.56
CA VAL A 110 4.78 6.26 4.86
C VAL A 110 4.37 7.57 5.50
N GLN A 111 3.10 7.68 5.83
CA GLN A 111 2.56 8.79 6.59
C GLN A 111 2.04 8.27 7.92
N CYS A 112 2.48 8.89 9.02
CA CYS A 112 2.00 8.60 10.36
C CYS A 112 1.36 9.85 10.94
N TRP A 113 0.09 9.76 11.28
CA TRP A 113 -0.68 10.84 11.89
C TRP A 113 -1.12 10.38 13.29
N GLY A 114 -0.61 11.05 14.33
CA GLY A 114 -1.05 10.82 15.70
C GLY A 114 -2.29 11.66 16.01
N TYR A 115 -3.31 11.07 16.64
CA TYR A 115 -4.43 11.83 17.19
C TYR A 115 -4.16 12.16 18.69
N PHE A 116 -4.48 13.38 19.11
CA PHE A 116 -4.50 13.83 20.51
C PHE A 116 -5.65 13.14 21.26
N SER A 117 -5.55 12.65 22.50
CA SER A 117 -4.69 12.95 23.64
C SER A 117 -3.89 11.72 24.09
N LEU A 118 -2.66 11.92 24.58
CA LEU A 118 -1.72 10.92 25.14
C LEU A 118 -0.85 10.10 24.16
N TRP A 119 -0.78 10.43 22.86
CA TRP A 119 0.07 9.70 21.88
C TRP A 119 -0.19 8.18 21.82
N LEU A 120 -1.37 7.76 22.27
CA LEU A 120 -1.72 6.34 22.41
C LEU A 120 -2.06 5.73 21.06
N VAL A 121 -2.83 6.41 20.22
CA VAL A 121 -3.32 5.88 18.95
C VAL A 121 -2.74 6.66 17.79
N TRP A 122 -2.11 5.94 16.87
CA TRP A 122 -1.47 6.45 15.68
C TRP A 122 -2.13 5.84 14.46
N ARG A 123 -2.51 6.67 13.48
CA ARG A 123 -2.88 6.20 12.16
C ARG A 123 -1.63 6.15 11.29
N ARG A 124 -1.34 4.98 10.73
CA ARG A 124 -0.29 4.80 9.74
C ARG A 124 -0.95 4.51 8.39
N THR A 125 -0.52 5.22 7.37
CA THR A 125 -0.92 5.01 5.98
C THR A 125 0.33 4.82 5.15
N ILE A 126 0.36 3.75 4.36
CA ILE A 126 1.44 3.48 3.41
C ILE A 126 0.82 3.53 2.02
N SER A 127 1.36 4.42 1.19
CA SER A 127 1.03 4.50 -0.22
C SER A 127 2.25 4.07 -1.03
N THR A 128 2.07 3.09 -1.89
CA THR A 128 3.11 2.50 -2.73
C THR A 128 2.72 2.66 -4.19
N THR A 129 3.65 3.12 -5.01
CA THR A 129 3.48 3.21 -6.47
C THR A 129 4.53 2.33 -7.13
N ALA A 130 4.15 1.60 -8.16
CA ALA A 130 5.06 0.73 -8.88
C ALA A 130 4.65 0.62 -10.36
N ILE A 131 5.60 0.23 -11.20
CA ILE A 131 5.38 -0.07 -12.61
C ILE A 131 5.54 -1.57 -12.82
N GLY A 132 4.50 -2.22 -13.33
CA GLY A 132 4.55 -3.62 -13.73
C GLY A 132 5.21 -3.75 -15.09
N VAL A 133 6.18 -4.66 -15.20
CA VAL A 133 6.89 -4.96 -16.46
C VAL A 133 6.77 -6.43 -16.85
N ARG A 134 6.88 -6.69 -18.16
CA ARG A 134 7.13 -8.05 -18.67
C ARG A 134 8.62 -8.24 -18.94
N GLN A 135 9.13 -9.43 -18.65
CA GLN A 135 10.56 -9.76 -18.74
C GLN A 135 11.11 -9.78 -20.18
N ASN A 136 10.23 -9.61 -21.19
CA ASN A 136 10.64 -9.36 -22.57
C ASN A 136 11.37 -8.02 -22.67
N ARG A 137 12.70 -8.08 -22.54
CA ARG A 137 13.60 -6.94 -22.71
C ARG A 137 13.53 -6.48 -24.16
N ILE A 138 13.10 -5.24 -24.39
CA ILE A 138 13.21 -4.61 -25.70
C ILE A 138 14.70 -4.29 -25.85
N LYS A 139 15.38 -4.95 -26.81
CA LYS A 139 16.75 -4.55 -27.17
C LYS A 139 16.68 -3.09 -27.60
N LYS A 140 17.32 -2.21 -26.84
CA LYS A 140 17.55 -0.81 -27.24
C LYS A 140 18.16 -0.85 -28.65
N ALA A 141 17.52 -0.24 -29.63
CA ALA A 141 18.13 -0.10 -30.95
C ALA A 141 19.47 0.63 -30.77
N PRO A 142 20.56 0.21 -31.44
CA PRO A 142 21.84 0.89 -31.32
C PRO A 142 21.63 2.35 -31.68
N ASP A 143 22.02 3.24 -30.77
CA ASP A 143 21.95 4.69 -30.94
C ASP A 143 22.63 5.01 -32.27
N ALA A 144 21.86 5.53 -33.24
CA ALA A 144 22.39 5.95 -34.53
C ALA A 144 23.42 7.05 -34.25
N ALA A 145 24.70 6.70 -34.40
CA ALA A 145 25.81 7.63 -34.26
C ALA A 145 25.57 8.85 -35.15
N GLN A 146 25.52 10.03 -34.52
CA GLN A 146 25.67 11.33 -35.19
C GLN A 146 27.15 11.71 -35.22
#